data_AF-A0A318HAK5-F1
#
_entry.id   AF-A0A318HAK5-F1
#
_cell.length_a   1.000
_cell.length_b   1.000
_cell.length_c   1.000
_cell.angle_alpha   90.00
_cell.angle_beta   90.00
_cell.angle_gamma   90.00
#
_symmetry.space_group_name_H-M   'P 1'
#
loop_
_entity.id
_entity.type
_entity.pdbx_description
1 polymer ?
#
loop_
_entity_poly.entity_id
_entity_poly.type
_entity_poly.pdbx_seq_one_letter_code
_entity_poly.pdbx_strand_id
1 'polypeptide(L)' 'LLTGLTLAVGVATWVFSPIKFQADMGLLLAFMFLWNMLGALVLLPALAHWLLRPLVKAAAPVPAAAGTGGMQMART' A
#
# COMPACT_ATOMS: atom_id res chain seq x y z
N LEU A 1 -0.38 7.83 6.52
CA LEU A 1 -0.77 8.12 7.92
C LEU A 1 -0.73 9.62 8.21
N LEU A 2 0.44 10.27 8.17
CA LEU A 2 0.57 11.71 8.48
C LEU A 2 -0.42 12.60 7.70
N THR A 3 -0.47 12.49 6.38
CA THR A 3 -1.34 13.32 5.53
C THR A 3 -2.83 13.17 5.84
N GLY A 4 -3.29 11.92 6.04
CA GLY A 4 -4.68 11.63 6.38
C GLY A 4 -5.05 12.12 7.79
N LEU A 5 -4.12 11.99 8.74
CA LEU A 5 -4.30 12.48 10.10
C LEU A 5 -4.38 14.01 10.14
N THR A 6 -3.47 14.70 9.47
CA THR A 6 -3.47 16.18 9.40
C THR A 6 -4.75 16.72 8.75
N LEU A 7 -5.22 16.09 7.66
CA LEU A 7 -6.49 16.46 7.02
C LEU A 7 -7.69 16.20 7.94
N ALA A 8 -7.73 15.06 8.62
CA ALA A 8 -8.82 14.74 9.55
C ALA A 8 -8.90 15.75 10.70
N VAL A 9 -7.77 16.17 11.27
CA VAL A 9 -7.72 17.21 12.31
C VAL A 9 -8.15 18.58 11.78
N GLY A 10 -7.70 18.95 10.58
CA GLY A 10 -8.11 20.20 9.92
C GLY A 10 -9.63 20.27 9.68
N VAL A 11 -10.22 19.16 9.24
CA VAL A 11 -11.67 19.05 9.01
C VAL A 11 -12.44 18.93 10.33
N ALA A 12 -11.91 18.27 11.36
CA ALA A 12 -12.55 18.17 12.68
C ALA A 12 -12.76 19.54 13.35
N THR A 13 -11.93 20.53 13.00
CA THR A 13 -12.09 21.92 13.45
C THR A 13 -13.43 22.53 13.00
N TRP A 14 -14.09 21.96 11.99
CA TRP A 14 -15.38 22.45 11.46
C TRP A 14 -16.55 22.18 12.41
N VAL A 15 -16.35 21.34 13.43
CA VAL A 15 -17.32 21.11 14.53
C VAL A 15 -17.60 22.40 15.32
N PHE A 16 -16.64 23.34 15.35
CA PHE A 16 -16.82 24.63 16.02
C PHE A 16 -17.64 25.65 15.22
N SER A 17 -18.12 25.29 14.03
CA SER A 17 -18.92 26.22 13.24
C SER A 17 -20.31 26.44 13.85
N PRO A 18 -20.78 27.70 13.96
CA PRO A 18 -22.14 28.02 14.43
C PRO A 18 -23.24 27.56 13.47
N ILE A 19 -22.90 27.16 12.23
CA ILE A 19 -23.84 26.65 11.23
C ILE A 19 -23.93 25.13 11.35
N LYS A 20 -25.07 24.62 11.83
CA LYS A 20 -25.31 23.19 12.11
C LYS A 20 -25.00 22.27 10.91
N PHE A 21 -25.37 22.69 9.71
CA PHE A 21 -25.06 21.94 8.47
C PHE A 21 -23.54 21.81 8.22
N GLN A 22 -22.75 22.82 8.56
CA GLN A 22 -21.31 22.82 8.33
C GLN A 22 -20.59 21.92 9.35
N ALA A 23 -21.07 21.91 10.59
CA ALA A 23 -20.57 21.00 11.63
C ALA A 23 -20.89 19.54 11.30
N ASP A 24 -22.12 19.26 10.85
CA ASP A 24 -22.55 17.90 10.49
C ASP A 24 -21.74 17.34 9.31
N MET A 25 -21.54 18.14 8.25
CA MET A 25 -20.76 17.72 7.09
C MET A 25 -19.27 17.54 7.44
N GLY A 26 -18.72 18.41 8.28
CA GLY A 26 -17.34 18.29 8.75
C GLY A 26 -17.10 17.02 9.58
N LEU A 27 -18.04 16.68 10.47
CA LEU A 27 -17.95 15.47 11.29
C LEU A 27 -18.05 14.19 10.45
N LEU A 28 -19.00 14.13 9.51
CA LEU A 28 -19.14 13.01 8.58
C LEU A 28 -17.88 12.83 7.72
N LEU A 29 -17.31 13.94 7.23
CA LEU A 29 -16.10 13.93 6.42
C LEU A 29 -14.86 13.49 7.22
N ALA A 30 -14.70 13.99 8.44
CA ALA A 30 -13.60 13.59 9.33
C ALA A 30 -13.67 12.10 9.67
N PHE A 31 -14.87 11.60 9.99
CA PHE A 31 -15.12 10.17 10.24
C PHE A 31 -14.81 9.31 9.00
N MET A 32 -15.31 9.72 7.83
CA MET A 32 -15.07 9.04 6.57
C MET A 32 -13.57 8.98 6.23
N PHE A 33 -12.81 10.06 6.42
CA PHE A 33 -11.36 10.07 6.19
C PHE A 33 -10.62 9.11 7.11
N LEU A 34 -10.96 9.11 8.41
CA LEU A 34 -10.33 8.20 9.37
C LEU A 34 -10.60 6.73 9.01
N TRP A 35 -11.86 6.42 8.71
CA TRP A 35 -12.28 5.07 8.34
C TRP A 35 -11.68 4.64 7.00
N ASN A 36 -11.56 5.55 6.03
CA ASN A 36 -10.90 5.30 4.77
C ASN A 36 -9.40 5.01 4.95
N MET A 37 -8.72 5.73 5.86
CA MET A 37 -7.31 5.50 6.16
C MET A 37 -7.07 4.11 6.79
N LEU A 38 -7.93 3.71 7.73
CA LEU A 38 -7.95 2.35 8.28
C LEU A 38 -8.23 1.30 7.19
N GLY A 39 -9.23 1.56 6.35
CA GLY A 39 -9.57 0.70 5.21
C GLY A 39 -8.41 0.53 4.24
N ALA A 40 -7.70 1.60 3.88
CA ALA A 40 -6.53 1.52 3.03
C ALA A 40 -5.39 0.73 3.69
N LEU A 41 -5.13 0.92 4.98
CA LEU A 41 -4.09 0.16 5.69
C LEU A 41 -4.37 -1.33 5.77
N VAL A 42 -5.63 -1.76 5.73
CA VAL A 42 -6.02 -3.18 5.74
C VAL A 42 -6.16 -3.74 4.32
N LEU A 43 -6.78 -2.99 3.41
CA LEU A 43 -7.07 -3.43 2.05
C LEU A 43 -5.83 -3.45 1.17
N LEU A 44 -4.93 -2.46 1.29
CA LEU A 44 -3.71 -2.40 0.49
C LEU A 44 -2.79 -3.61 0.73
N PRO A 45 -2.49 -4.06 1.97
CA PRO A 45 -1.70 -5.27 2.17
C PRO A 45 -2.47 -6.53 1.77
N ALA A 46 -3.79 -6.59 1.97
CA ALA A 46 -4.60 -7.73 1.52
C ALA A 46 -4.55 -7.89 -0.01
N LEU A 47 -4.70 -6.79 -0.74
CA LEU A 47 -4.60 -6.77 -2.20
C LEU A 47 -3.18 -7.03 -2.68
N ALA A 48 -2.16 -6.48 -2.01
CA ALA A 48 -0.76 -6.77 -2.31
C ALA A 48 -0.46 -8.26 -2.15
N HIS A 49 -0.93 -8.90 -1.08
CA HIS A 49 -0.77 -10.35 -0.89
C HIS A 49 -1.50 -11.17 -1.95
N TRP A 50 -2.66 -10.74 -2.43
CA TRP A 50 -3.39 -11.46 -3.48
C TRP A 50 -2.72 -11.29 -4.86
N LEU A 51 -2.29 -10.07 -5.20
CA LEU A 51 -1.75 -9.72 -6.52
C LEU A 51 -0.25 -10.00 -6.70
N LEU A 52 0.60 -9.88 -5.66
CA LEU A 52 2.04 -10.16 -5.77
C LEU A 52 2.38 -11.65 -5.75
N ARG A 53 1.46 -12.52 -5.31
CA ARG A 53 1.64 -13.99 -5.32
C ARG A 53 2.04 -14.56 -6.69
N PRO A 54 1.39 -14.20 -7.82
CA PRO A 54 1.81 -14.66 -9.15
C PRO A 54 3.17 -14.07 -9.59
N LEU A 55 3.51 -12.84 -9.19
CA LEU A 55 4.77 -12.19 -9.62
C LEU A 55 6.02 -12.78 -8.94
N VAL A 56 5.92 -13.14 -7.66
CA VAL A 56 7.03 -13.81 -6.94
C VAL A 56 7.31 -15.21 -7.49
N LYS A 57 6.29 -15.91 -8.02
CA LYS A 57 6.46 -17.24 -8.62
C LYS A 57 7.12 -17.20 -10.00
N ALA A 58 6.98 -16.08 -10.73
CA ALA A 58 7.67 -15.84 -12.00
C ALA A 58 9.15 -15.47 -11.80
N ALA A 59 9.50 -14.85 -10.68
CA ALA A 59 10.88 -14.62 -10.25
C ALA A 59 11.48 -15.89 -9.60
N ALA A 60 11.35 -17.04 -10.27
CA ALA A 60 12.10 -18.24 -9.88
C ALA A 60 13.60 -17.98 -10.07
N PRO A 61 14.48 -18.51 -9.20
CA PRO A 61 15.91 -18.24 -9.25
C PRO A 61 16.44 -18.63 -10.63
N VAL A 62 17.05 -17.69 -11.36
CA VAL A 62 17.91 -18.04 -12.49
C VAL A 62 18.97 -18.97 -11.91
N PRO A 63 19.07 -20.24 -12.37
CA PRO A 63 20.00 -21.19 -11.80
C PRO A 63 21.42 -20.65 -11.98
N ALA A 64 22.02 -20.20 -10.89
CA ALA A 64 23.42 -19.88 -10.81
C ALA A 64 24.20 -21.19 -10.81
N ALA A 65 24.37 -21.82 -11.98
CA ALA A 65 25.52 -22.65 -12.34
C ALA A 65 25.29 -23.34 -13.70
N ALA A 66 26.03 -22.92 -14.72
CA ALA A 66 26.54 -23.82 -15.74
C ALA A 66 28.00 -23.46 -16.03
N GLY A 67 28.79 -23.32 -14.96
CA GLY A 67 30.24 -23.38 -15.02
C GLY A 67 30.70 -24.83 -14.98
N THR A 68 30.39 -25.59 -16.03
CA THR A 68 31.11 -26.82 -16.38
C THR A 68 32.46 -26.34 -16.97
N GLY A 69 33.61 -26.55 -16.34
CA GLY A 69 34.00 -27.80 -15.71
C GLY A 69 34.15 -28.90 -16.77
N GLY A 70 34.74 -28.62 -17.94
CA GLY A 70 34.98 -29.66 -18.94
C GLY A 70 35.22 -29.19 -20.36
N MET A 71 36.32 -28.48 -20.63
CA MET A 71 36.94 -28.52 -21.96
C MET A 71 38.44 -28.20 -21.88
N GLN A 72 39.15 -28.95 -21.02
CA GLN A 72 40.47 -29.44 -21.43
C GLN A 72 40.26 -30.36 -22.65
N MET A 73 41.26 -30.41 -23.54
CA MET A 73 41.43 -31.41 -24.62
C MET A 73 40.40 -31.37 -25.76
N ALA A 74 40.70 -30.61 -26.83
CA ALA A 74 40.59 -31.05 -28.25
C ALA A 74 40.43 -29.84 -29.18
N ARG A 75 41.55 -29.35 -29.72
CA ARG A 75 41.72 -28.88 -31.11
C ARG A 75 43.05 -28.13 -31.20
N THR A 76 44.07 -28.94 -31.40
CA THR A 76 45.28 -28.63 -32.18
C THR A 76 44.94 -27.99 -33.52
#